data_AF-A0A2N6CBX4-F1
#
_entry.id   AF-A0A2N6CBX4-F1
#
_cell.length_a   1.000
_cell.length_b   1.000
_cell.length_c   1.000
_cell.angle_alpha   90.00
_cell.angle_beta   90.00
_cell.angle_gamma   90.00
#
_symmetry.space_group_name_H-M   'P 1'
#
loop_
_entity.id
_entity.type
_entity.pdbx_description
1 polymer ?
#
loop_
_entity_poly.entity_id
_entity_poly.type
_entity_poly.pdbx_seq_one_letter_code
_entity_poly.pdbx_strand_id
1 'polypeptide(L)' 'MTFSCKNFDFNNENCMKLNTDCIPGRPGCVLEGKVRFSEDIEKKLKELEEAKLQRRKRRRRT' A
#
# COMPACT_ATOMS: atom_id res chain seq x y z
N MET A 1 -15.89 -0.23 -15.99
CA MET A 1 -15.38 1.04 -15.42
C MET A 1 -13.89 0.88 -15.19
N THR A 2 -13.06 1.72 -15.81
CA THR A 2 -11.61 1.78 -15.57
C THR A 2 -11.33 2.77 -14.45
N PHE A 3 -10.64 2.34 -13.41
CA PHE A 3 -10.24 3.21 -12.31
C PHE A 3 -8.84 3.77 -12.57
N SER A 4 -8.72 5.09 -12.73
CA SER A 4 -7.44 5.78 -12.94
C SER A 4 -7.04 6.54 -11.68
N CYS A 5 -6.02 6.05 -10.98
CA CYS A 5 -5.50 6.72 -9.78
C CYS A 5 -4.59 7.89 -10.18
N LYS A 6 -4.93 9.12 -9.78
CA LYS A 6 -4.10 10.32 -10.01
C LYS A 6 -2.69 10.26 -9.38
N ASN A 7 -2.48 9.35 -8.44
CA ASN A 7 -1.21 9.20 -7.73
C ASN A 7 -0.38 8.03 -8.28
N PHE A 8 -0.85 7.34 -9.32
CA PHE A 8 -0.10 6.27 -9.97
C PHE A 8 0.93 6.88 -10.92
N ASP A 9 2.20 6.56 -10.70
CA ASP A 9 3.26 6.92 -11.63
C ASP A 9 3.38 5.83 -12.70
N PHE A 10 3.15 6.20 -13.95
CA PHE A 10 3.23 5.28 -15.08
C PHE A 10 4.67 4.91 -15.46
N ASN A 11 5.66 5.70 -15.01
CA ASN A 11 7.06 5.45 -15.35
C ASN A 11 7.71 4.41 -14.43
N ASN A 12 7.47 4.53 -13.12
CA ASN A 12 8.05 3.68 -12.09
C ASN A 12 7.04 2.72 -11.45
N GLU A 13 5.81 2.68 -11.95
CA GLU A 13 4.71 1.81 -11.49
C GLU A 13 4.45 1.92 -9.97
N ASN A 14 4.71 3.10 -9.40
CA ASN A 14 4.67 3.34 -7.97
C ASN A 14 3.58 4.35 -7.59
N CYS A 15 3.31 4.47 -6.28
CA CYS A 15 2.39 5.46 -5.76
C CYS A 15 3.16 6.72 -5.38
N MET A 16 3.01 7.80 -6.16
CA MET A 16 3.62 9.11 -5.89
C MET A 16 3.19 9.72 -4.54
N LYS A 17 2.01 9.36 -4.05
CA LYS A 17 1.51 9.85 -2.76
C LYS A 17 2.23 9.18 -1.58
N LEU A 18 2.59 7.91 -1.72
CA LEU A 18 3.16 7.09 -0.65
C LEU A 18 4.65 6.78 -0.87
N ASN A 19 5.22 7.18 -2.01
CA ASN A 19 6.60 6.94 -2.46
C ASN A 19 7.03 5.46 -2.27
N THR A 20 6.19 4.54 -2.73
CA THR A 20 6.31 3.08 -2.54
C THR A 20 5.46 2.36 -3.59
N ASP A 21 5.57 1.04 -3.66
CA ASP A 21 4.77 0.18 -4.52
C ASP A 21 3.27 0.55 -4.49
N CYS A 22 2.68 0.72 -5.68
CA CYS A 22 1.27 1.07 -5.81
C CYS A 22 0.39 -0.17 -5.62
N ILE A 23 -0.06 -0.40 -4.38
CA ILE A 23 -0.93 -1.53 -4.04
C ILE A 23 -2.34 -1.00 -3.72
N PRO A 24 -3.37 -1.44 -4.46
CA PRO A 24 -4.76 -1.09 -4.17
C PRO A 24 -5.15 -1.50 -2.75
N GLY A 25 -5.81 -0.63 -1.99
CA GLY A 25 -6.27 -0.93 -0.63
C GLY A 25 -5.24 -0.74 0.48
N ARG A 26 -3.98 -0.40 0.15
CA ARG A 26 -2.96 -0.08 1.17
C ARG A 26 -3.40 1.08 2.07
N PRO A 27 -3.00 1.10 3.36
CA PRO A 27 -3.10 2.28 4.20
C PRO A 27 -2.61 3.57 3.50
N GLY A 28 -3.48 4.56 3.36
CA GLY A 28 -3.26 5.83 2.65
C GLY A 28 -3.65 5.83 1.16
N CYS A 29 -4.07 4.69 0.61
CA CYS A 29 -4.59 4.55 -0.76
C CYS A 29 -5.98 5.18 -0.88
N VAL A 30 -6.29 5.77 -2.03
CA VAL A 30 -7.57 6.47 -2.26
C VAL A 30 -8.81 5.55 -2.24
N LEU A 31 -8.56 4.24 -2.35
CA LEU A 31 -9.56 3.17 -2.33
C LEU A 31 -9.67 2.48 -0.96
N GLU A 32 -8.86 2.86 0.02
CA GLU A 32 -8.94 2.32 1.39
C GLU A 32 -10.37 2.48 1.92
N GLY A 33 -10.96 1.36 2.38
CA GLY A 33 -12.31 1.32 2.95
C GLY A 33 -13.46 1.54 1.96
N LYS A 34 -13.19 1.80 0.67
CA LYS A 34 -14.23 2.08 -0.33
C LYS A 34 -14.62 0.87 -1.17
N VAL A 35 -13.70 -0.08 -1.34
CA VAL A 35 -13.90 -1.28 -2.14
C VAL A 35 -13.31 -2.49 -1.42
N ARG A 36 -13.90 -3.66 -1.66
CA ARG A 36 -13.31 -4.93 -1.25
C ARG A 36 -12.30 -5.37 -2.29
N PHE A 37 -11.13 -5.76 -1.83
CA PHE A 37 -10.10 -6.35 -2.67
C PHE A 37 -10.14 -7.88 -2.54
N SER A 38 -9.52 -8.57 -3.48
CA SER A 38 -9.34 -10.02 -3.37
C SER A 38 -8.49 -10.36 -2.16
N GLU A 39 -8.72 -11.55 -1.58
CA GLU A 39 -8.02 -12.03 -0.39
C GLU A 39 -6.48 -12.00 -0.54
N ASP A 40 -5.97 -12.24 -1.76
CA ASP A 40 -4.53 -12.15 -2.06
C ASP A 40 -3.94 -10.75 -1.85
N ILE A 41 -4.68 -9.70 -2.24
CA ILE A 41 -4.25 -8.32 -2.08
C ILE A 41 -4.28 -7.95 -0.60
N GLU A 42 -5.33 -8.34 0.11
CA GLU A 42 -5.47 -8.10 1.55
C GLU A 42 -4.34 -8.78 2.33
N LYS A 43 -4.00 -10.02 1.99
CA LYS A 43 -2.88 -10.75 2.60
C LYS A 43 -1.54 -10.03 2.38
N LYS A 44 -1.26 -9.63 1.14
CA LYS A 44 -0.02 -8.91 0.78
C LYS A 44 0.11 -7.59 1.54
N LEU A 45 -1.00 -6.86 1.71
CA LEU A 45 -1.04 -5.62 2.49
C LEU A 45 -0.72 -5.85 3.95
N LYS A 46 -1.30 -6.88 4.55
CA LYS A 46 -1.07 -7.25 5.94
C LYS A 46 0.41 -7.58 6.20
N GLU A 47 1.02 -8.38 5.33
CA GLU A 47 2.45 -8.73 5.40
C GLU A 47 3.36 -7.48 5.32
N LEU A 48 3.01 -6.53 4.46
CA LEU A 48 3.73 -5.27 4.31
C LEU A 48 3.62 -4.36 5.54
N GLU A 49 2.45 -4.31 6.17
CA GLU A 49 2.25 -3.59 7.43
C GLU A 49 3.02 -4.22 8.58
N GLU A 50 2.97 -5.54 8.71
CA GLU A 50 3.72 -6.27 9.72
C GLU A 50 5.23 -6.05 9.55
N ALA A 51 5.74 -6.12 8.33
CA ALA A 51 7.15 -5.82 8.03
C ALA A 51 7.54 -4.38 8.41
N LYS A 52 6.67 -3.39 8.13
CA LYS A 52 6.89 -2.00 8.57
C LYS A 52 6.89 -1.87 10.09
N LEU A 53 5.95 -2.52 10.78
CA LEU A 53 5.87 -2.50 12.24
C LEU A 53 7.11 -3.12 12.88
N GLN A 54 7.58 -4.25 12.37
CA GLN A 54 8.80 -4.91 12.86
C GLN A 54 10.04 -4.04 12.65
N ARG A 55 10.18 -3.38 11.49
CA ARG A 55 11.26 -2.40 11.23
C ARG A 55 11.20 -1.23 12.21
N ARG A 56 10.01 -0.70 12.50
CA ARG A 56 9.82 0.37 13.50
C ARG A 56 10.16 -0.08 14.92
N LYS A 57 9.78 -1.30 15.32
CA LYS A 57 10.10 -1.88 16.64
C LYS A 57 11.62 -2.07 16.80
N ARG A 58 12.32 -2.57 15.79
CA ARG A 58 13.79 -2.68 15.80
C ARG A 58 14.48 -1.32 15.99
N ARG A 59 14.02 -0.29 15.27
CA ARG A 59 14.56 1.09 15.39
C ARG A 59 14.35 1.75 16.76
N ARG A 60 13.36 1.32 17.55
CA ARG A 60 13.09 1.87 18.89
C ARG A 60 13.86 1.16 20.01
N ARG A 61 14.56 0.06 19.71
CA ARG A 61 15.34 -0.73 20.68
C ARG A 61 16.83 -0.38 20.71
N THR A 62 17.28 0.47 19.79
CA THR A 62 18.57 1.18 19.79
C THR A 62 18.37 2.58 20.32
#